data_AF-A0A4Y8S453-F1
#
_entry.id   AF-A0A4Y8S453-F1
#
_cell.length_a   1.000
_cell.length_b   1.000
_cell.length_c   1.000
_cell.angle_alpha   90.00
_cell.angle_beta   90.00
_cell.angle_gamma   90.00
#
_symmetry.space_group_name_H-M   'P 1'
#
loop_
_entity.id
_entity.type
_entity.pdbx_description
1 polymer ?
#
loop_
_entity_poly.entity_id
_entity_poly.type
_entity_poly.pdbx_seq_one_letter_code
_entity_poly.pdbx_strand_id
1 'polypeptide(L)'
;DLTVTLSNGDKVVIKAGQTETEYKAKAQGDDVFKDGDTLTVGITDAVVDGKTFENLELGGDASVQITDTISEVVATLTADKTTVSEGGQITYTVTLTNGQGLSVVGHNGLTFTLTDGTKVTIPAGSATGTITVNAPDDVFVGGQPTIVNKLEGVTGADNFEKLTLGKEEVKTEVTDEPGTGTPGTGNEGDKVTVTIVSRGDVTEDQQPAFTVKVSQKLDH
;
A
#
# COMPACT_ATOMS: atom_id res chain seq x y z
N ASP A 1 42.19 -26.73 28.34
CA ASP A 1 40.97 -26.46 27.57
C ASP A 1 41.20 -26.80 26.11
N LEU A 2 40.20 -27.34 25.44
CA LEU A 2 40.19 -27.50 23.98
C LEU A 2 39.54 -26.27 23.37
N THR A 3 40.24 -25.62 22.44
CA THR A 3 39.70 -24.50 21.65
C THR A 3 39.33 -25.02 20.27
N VAL A 4 38.05 -24.93 19.92
CA VAL A 4 37.50 -25.30 18.62
C VAL A 4 37.25 -24.03 17.82
N THR A 5 37.74 -23.95 16.59
CA THR A 5 37.40 -22.89 15.64
C THR A 5 36.30 -23.39 14.71
N LEU A 6 35.22 -22.63 14.62
CA LEU A 6 34.06 -22.93 13.80
C LEU A 6 34.22 -22.35 12.38
N SER A 7 33.45 -22.85 11.42
CA SER A 7 33.50 -22.40 10.01
C SER A 7 33.08 -20.94 9.82
N ASN A 8 32.31 -20.38 10.75
CA ASN A 8 31.94 -18.96 10.78
C ASN A 8 32.99 -18.07 11.49
N GLY A 9 34.13 -18.64 11.88
CA GLY A 9 35.24 -17.92 12.52
C GLY A 9 35.14 -17.80 14.04
N ASP A 10 34.01 -18.19 14.65
CA ASP A 10 33.85 -18.17 16.10
C ASP A 10 34.73 -19.23 16.76
N LYS A 11 35.12 -18.97 18.01
CA LYS A 11 35.90 -19.90 18.84
C LYS A 11 35.09 -20.35 20.04
N VAL A 12 35.06 -21.67 20.25
CA VAL A 12 34.35 -22.34 21.32
C VAL A 12 35.36 -23.07 22.21
N VAL A 13 35.20 -22.96 23.54
CA VAL A 13 36.16 -23.52 24.50
C VAL A 13 35.51 -24.61 25.34
N ILE A 14 35.92 -25.85 25.13
CA ILE A 14 35.57 -26.98 26.02
C ILE A 14 36.58 -27.01 27.17
N LYS A 15 36.09 -26.83 28.40
CA LYS A 15 36.94 -26.80 29.59
C LYS A 15 37.56 -28.17 29.87
N ALA A 16 38.78 -28.17 30.41
CA ALA A 16 39.44 -29.42 30.79
C ALA A 16 38.56 -30.26 31.73
N GLY A 17 38.44 -31.56 31.45
CA GLY A 17 37.56 -32.47 32.20
C GLY A 17 36.09 -32.45 31.76
N GLN A 18 35.71 -31.59 30.80
CA GLN A 18 34.39 -31.59 30.17
C GLN A 18 34.44 -32.20 28.77
N THR A 19 33.30 -32.70 28.30
CA THR A 19 33.14 -33.28 26.96
C THR A 19 32.30 -32.41 26.03
N GLU A 20 31.64 -31.38 26.56
CA GLU A 20 30.74 -30.52 25.80
C GLU A 20 30.75 -29.08 26.31
N THR A 21 30.31 -28.18 25.47
CA THR A 21 29.96 -26.80 25.82
C THR A 21 28.92 -26.29 24.83
N GLU A 22 28.12 -25.31 25.24
CA GLU A 22 27.09 -24.73 24.38
C GLU A 22 27.67 -23.58 23.55
N TYR A 23 27.35 -23.57 22.25
CA TYR A 23 27.61 -22.44 21.36
C TYR A 23 26.29 -21.78 20.97
N LYS A 24 26.22 -20.44 21.05
CA LYS A 24 25.04 -19.66 20.65
C LYS A 24 25.44 -18.66 19.58
N ALA A 25 24.92 -18.86 18.37
CA ALA A 25 24.98 -17.86 17.32
C ALA A 25 24.10 -16.65 17.69
N LYS A 26 24.34 -15.50 17.05
CA LYS A 26 23.46 -14.33 17.17
C LYS A 26 22.12 -14.63 16.49
N ALA A 27 21.02 -14.14 17.08
CA ALA A 27 19.71 -14.16 16.42
C ALA A 27 19.72 -13.24 15.19
N GLN A 28 18.99 -13.62 14.14
CA GLN A 28 18.91 -12.87 12.88
C GLN A 28 18.23 -11.49 13.04
N GLY A 29 17.35 -11.36 14.03
CA GLY A 29 16.50 -10.20 14.21
C GLY A 29 15.02 -10.60 14.08
N ASP A 30 14.14 -9.62 14.20
CA ASP A 30 12.71 -9.75 13.92
C ASP A 30 12.32 -8.51 13.11
N ASP A 31 11.61 -8.72 12.01
CA ASP A 31 11.03 -7.66 11.19
C ASP A 31 9.64 -8.09 10.68
N VAL A 32 9.15 -7.49 9.58
CA VAL A 32 7.82 -7.80 9.02
C VAL A 32 7.92 -8.54 7.69
N PHE A 33 9.13 -8.89 7.27
CA PHE A 33 9.46 -9.41 5.97
C PHE A 33 9.87 -10.87 6.06
N LYS A 34 9.63 -11.59 4.98
CA LYS A 34 9.98 -13.00 4.90
C LYS A 34 11.49 -13.16 4.79
N ASP A 35 12.15 -13.61 5.83
CA ASP A 35 13.62 -13.71 5.89
C ASP A 35 14.17 -14.96 6.58
N GLY A 36 13.35 -16.00 6.78
CA GLY A 36 13.80 -17.29 7.29
C GLY A 36 15.04 -17.87 6.56
N ASP A 37 15.95 -18.48 7.31
CA ASP A 37 17.28 -18.88 6.83
C ASP A 37 17.70 -20.27 7.35
N THR A 38 18.82 -20.80 6.85
CA THR A 38 19.49 -21.99 7.38
C THR A 38 20.91 -21.64 7.83
N LEU A 39 21.20 -21.82 9.11
CA LEU A 39 22.54 -21.66 9.63
C LEU A 39 23.28 -23.00 9.62
N THR A 40 24.31 -23.10 8.79
CA THR A 40 25.25 -24.25 8.74
C THR A 40 26.59 -23.87 9.37
N VAL A 41 27.03 -24.66 10.35
CA VAL A 41 28.30 -24.47 11.06
C VAL A 41 29.08 -25.78 11.08
N GLY A 42 30.34 -25.71 10.68
CA GLY A 42 31.30 -26.81 10.74
C GLY A 42 32.45 -26.52 11.69
N ILE A 43 33.37 -27.47 11.84
CA ILE A 43 34.60 -27.33 12.63
C ILE A 43 35.78 -27.20 11.67
N THR A 44 36.55 -26.13 11.80
CA THR A 44 37.74 -25.89 10.96
C THR A 44 39.05 -26.21 11.65
N ASP A 45 39.09 -26.10 12.98
CA ASP A 45 40.28 -26.39 13.77
C ASP A 45 39.92 -26.79 15.20
N ALA A 46 40.76 -27.59 15.85
CA ALA A 46 40.59 -28.01 17.23
C ALA A 46 41.95 -28.20 17.90
N VAL A 47 42.32 -27.29 18.81
CA VAL A 47 43.66 -27.22 19.40
C VAL A 47 43.64 -27.15 20.92
N VAL A 48 44.63 -27.81 21.54
CA VAL A 48 44.97 -27.66 22.96
C VAL A 48 46.36 -27.06 23.03
N ASP A 49 46.50 -25.92 23.71
CA ASP A 49 47.78 -25.21 23.77
C ASP A 49 48.91 -26.11 24.31
N GLY A 50 50.05 -26.10 23.61
CA GLY A 50 51.23 -26.91 23.93
C GLY A 50 51.06 -28.42 23.82
N LYS A 51 49.96 -28.94 23.24
CA LYS A 51 49.70 -30.38 23.10
C LYS A 51 49.24 -30.74 21.69
N THR A 52 49.46 -31.99 21.31
CA THR A 52 49.00 -32.57 20.04
C THR A 52 48.20 -33.83 20.32
N PHE A 53 47.09 -34.03 19.61
CA PHE A 53 46.33 -35.27 19.66
C PHE A 53 47.04 -36.39 18.89
N GLU A 54 46.90 -37.63 19.34
CA GLU A 54 47.45 -38.81 18.67
C GLU A 54 46.69 -39.13 17.36
N ASN A 55 45.37 -38.91 17.33
CA ASN A 55 44.52 -39.04 16.14
C ASN A 55 43.32 -38.08 16.23
N LEU A 56 43.49 -36.84 15.76
CA LEU A 56 42.39 -35.87 15.70
C LEU A 56 41.64 -36.00 14.37
N GLU A 57 40.34 -36.22 14.45
CA GLU A 57 39.41 -36.19 13.33
C GLU A 57 38.33 -35.15 13.61
N LEU A 58 38.07 -34.26 12.65
CA LEU A 58 37.01 -33.26 12.75
C LEU A 58 35.72 -33.83 12.18
N GLY A 59 34.61 -33.56 12.86
CA GLY A 59 33.27 -33.92 12.37
C GLY A 59 32.84 -33.08 11.17
N GLY A 60 31.75 -33.47 10.53
CA GLY A 60 31.11 -32.70 9.46
C GLY A 60 30.27 -31.53 9.99
N ASP A 61 29.64 -30.81 9.06
CA ASP A 61 28.82 -29.65 9.37
C ASP A 61 27.50 -30.03 10.05
N ALA A 62 27.03 -29.15 10.94
CA ALA A 62 25.71 -29.19 11.53
C ALA A 62 24.87 -28.02 11.00
N SER A 63 23.55 -28.22 10.83
CA SER A 63 22.65 -27.18 10.34
C SER A 63 21.43 -27.01 11.23
N VAL A 64 20.97 -25.76 11.36
CA VAL A 64 19.73 -25.39 12.04
C VAL A 64 18.87 -24.59 11.07
N GLN A 65 17.60 -25.00 10.94
CA GLN A 65 16.59 -24.22 10.21
C GLN A 65 16.09 -23.09 11.12
N ILE A 66 16.15 -21.87 10.64
CA ILE A 66 15.61 -20.68 11.32
C ILE A 66 14.27 -20.38 10.67
N THR A 67 13.20 -20.77 11.35
CA THR A 67 11.85 -20.45 10.92
C THR A 67 11.56 -19.00 11.23
N ASP A 68 10.99 -18.33 10.25
CA ASP A 68 10.58 -16.95 10.36
C ASP A 68 9.42 -16.76 11.35
N THR A 69 9.33 -15.55 11.88
CA THR A 69 8.22 -15.12 12.73
C THR A 69 7.01 -14.71 11.89
N ILE A 70 5.96 -14.23 12.57
CA ILE A 70 4.83 -13.59 11.88
C ILE A 70 4.52 -12.30 12.62
N SER A 71 4.96 -11.19 12.04
CA SER A 71 4.70 -9.82 12.46
C SER A 71 3.71 -9.16 11.49
N GLU A 72 2.52 -8.82 11.99
CA GLU A 72 1.43 -8.31 11.17
C GLU A 72 1.62 -6.84 10.79
N VAL A 73 1.48 -6.54 9.50
CA VAL A 73 1.30 -5.19 8.98
C VAL A 73 -0.17 -4.94 8.68
N VAL A 74 -0.68 -3.78 9.06
CA VAL A 74 -2.06 -3.36 8.76
C VAL A 74 -2.01 -2.16 7.81
N ALA A 75 -2.75 -2.25 6.71
CA ALA A 75 -2.99 -1.13 5.80
C ALA A 75 -4.31 -0.44 6.15
N THR A 76 -4.30 0.88 6.33
CA THR A 76 -5.51 1.68 6.61
C THR A 76 -5.76 2.69 5.51
N LEU A 77 -7.02 2.89 5.15
CA LEU A 77 -7.46 3.90 4.18
C LEU A 77 -8.08 5.09 4.92
N THR A 78 -7.73 6.30 4.48
CA THR A 78 -8.35 7.55 4.95
C THR A 78 -8.68 8.43 3.75
N ALA A 79 -9.70 9.28 3.90
CA ALA A 79 -10.00 10.37 2.99
C ALA A 79 -9.68 11.70 3.69
N ASP A 80 -9.23 12.70 2.94
CA ASP A 80 -8.90 14.03 3.48
C ASP A 80 -10.14 14.83 3.92
N LYS A 81 -11.33 14.45 3.46
CA LYS A 81 -12.60 15.11 3.78
C LYS A 81 -13.78 14.14 3.78
N THR A 82 -14.82 14.50 4.53
CA THR A 82 -16.09 13.76 4.62
C THR A 82 -17.20 14.35 3.75
N THR A 83 -17.00 15.56 3.23
CA THR A 83 -17.90 16.24 2.29
C THR A 83 -17.07 16.89 1.19
N VAL A 84 -17.60 16.90 -0.03
CA VAL A 84 -16.99 17.55 -1.19
C VAL A 84 -18.09 18.09 -2.10
N SER A 85 -17.84 19.22 -2.74
CA SER A 85 -18.68 19.69 -3.85
C SER A 85 -18.48 18.76 -5.06
N GLU A 86 -19.53 18.52 -5.84
CA GLU A 86 -19.44 18.03 -7.22
C GLU A 86 -18.27 18.67 -8.01
N GLY A 87 -17.64 17.88 -8.86
CA GLY A 87 -16.39 18.25 -9.56
C GLY A 87 -15.17 18.49 -8.66
N GLY A 88 -15.34 18.56 -7.34
CA GLY A 88 -14.30 18.76 -6.35
C GLY A 88 -13.41 17.53 -6.19
N GLN A 89 -12.26 17.71 -5.54
CA GLN A 89 -11.26 16.65 -5.40
C GLN A 89 -11.32 15.98 -4.02
N ILE A 90 -11.13 14.66 -3.98
CA ILE A 90 -10.95 13.85 -2.77
C ILE A 90 -9.56 13.22 -2.83
N THR A 91 -8.79 13.32 -1.76
CA THR A 91 -7.49 12.63 -1.65
C THR A 91 -7.61 11.45 -0.71
N TYR A 92 -7.37 10.25 -1.24
CA TYR A 92 -7.26 9.03 -0.46
C TYR A 92 -5.81 8.78 -0.08
N THR A 93 -5.60 8.37 1.17
CA THR A 93 -4.29 7.98 1.70
C THR A 93 -4.33 6.57 2.25
N VAL A 94 -3.41 5.72 1.80
CA VAL A 94 -3.15 4.41 2.42
C VAL A 94 -1.92 4.50 3.30
N THR A 95 -2.02 4.02 4.54
CA THR A 95 -0.92 3.99 5.52
C THR A 95 -0.67 2.57 6.00
N LEU A 96 0.60 2.16 6.05
CA LEU A 96 1.04 0.91 6.66
C LEU A 96 1.47 1.13 8.12
N THR A 97 1.03 0.25 9.01
CA THR A 97 1.47 0.23 10.40
C THR A 97 1.75 -1.18 10.89
N ASN A 98 2.63 -1.33 11.87
CA ASN A 98 2.87 -2.59 12.57
C ASN A 98 2.70 -2.34 14.08
N GLY A 99 2.03 -3.25 14.77
CA GLY A 99 1.68 -3.10 16.19
C GLY A 99 2.88 -3.12 17.16
N GLN A 100 4.01 -3.67 16.73
CA GLN A 100 5.26 -3.74 17.50
C GLN A 100 6.20 -2.57 17.20
N GLY A 101 5.85 -1.69 16.26
CA GLY A 101 6.70 -0.57 15.83
C GLY A 101 7.86 -0.98 14.92
N LEU A 102 7.79 -2.17 14.32
CA LEU A 102 8.76 -2.63 13.32
C LEU A 102 8.65 -1.81 12.03
N SER A 103 9.77 -1.70 11.32
CA SER A 103 9.84 -0.95 10.06
C SER A 103 9.01 -1.63 8.98
N VAL A 104 8.13 -0.89 8.32
CA VAL A 104 7.26 -1.41 7.25
C VAL A 104 7.73 -1.04 5.85
N VAL A 105 8.87 -0.37 5.71
CA VAL A 105 9.26 0.29 4.44
C VAL A 105 10.13 -0.55 3.51
N GLY A 106 10.59 -1.73 3.93
CA GLY A 106 11.46 -2.63 3.15
C GLY A 106 10.84 -3.32 1.92
N HIS A 107 9.75 -2.78 1.35
CA HIS A 107 9.08 -3.34 0.17
C HIS A 107 9.44 -2.59 -1.14
N ASN A 108 9.22 -3.24 -2.28
CA ASN A 108 9.53 -2.72 -3.63
C ASN A 108 8.40 -1.89 -4.27
N GLY A 109 7.57 -1.27 -3.44
CA GLY A 109 6.32 -0.62 -3.84
C GLY A 109 5.10 -1.53 -3.76
N LEU A 110 3.94 -0.95 -3.46
CA LEU A 110 2.65 -1.64 -3.34
C LEU A 110 1.60 -0.90 -4.16
N THR A 111 0.62 -1.62 -4.70
CA THR A 111 -0.57 -1.00 -5.28
C THR A 111 -1.82 -1.58 -4.63
N PHE A 112 -2.56 -0.72 -3.95
CA PHE A 112 -3.85 -1.01 -3.35
C PHE A 112 -4.97 -0.70 -4.32
N THR A 113 -5.97 -1.57 -4.39
CA THR A 113 -7.21 -1.35 -5.14
C THR A 113 -8.31 -1.02 -4.15
N LEU A 114 -9.02 0.08 -4.40
CA LEU A 114 -10.24 0.45 -3.67
C LEU A 114 -11.45 -0.23 -4.33
N THR A 115 -12.57 -0.30 -3.61
CA THR A 115 -13.82 -0.93 -4.08
C THR A 115 -14.44 -0.31 -5.33
N ASP A 116 -14.13 0.94 -5.65
CA ASP A 116 -14.54 1.60 -6.91
C ASP A 116 -13.57 1.32 -8.07
N GLY A 117 -12.51 0.54 -7.83
CA GLY A 117 -11.45 0.24 -8.79
C GLY A 117 -10.28 1.25 -8.80
N THR A 118 -10.34 2.32 -8.02
CA THR A 118 -9.25 3.30 -7.87
C THR A 118 -7.99 2.62 -7.34
N LYS A 119 -6.83 3.00 -7.85
CA LYS A 119 -5.53 2.45 -7.44
C LYS A 119 -4.73 3.46 -6.64
N VAL A 120 -4.30 3.08 -5.44
CA VAL A 120 -3.39 3.86 -4.59
C VAL A 120 -2.03 3.16 -4.53
N THR A 121 -0.97 3.85 -4.95
CA THR A 121 0.39 3.30 -4.93
C THR A 121 1.17 3.82 -3.74
N ILE A 122 1.75 2.91 -2.94
CA ILE A 122 2.78 3.23 -1.96
C ILE A 122 4.14 3.00 -2.63
N PRO A 123 4.97 4.04 -2.80
CA PRO A 123 6.30 3.89 -3.40
C PRO A 123 7.20 2.94 -2.59
N ALA A 124 8.23 2.38 -3.23
CA ALA A 124 9.24 1.61 -2.52
C ALA A 124 9.89 2.44 -1.40
N GLY A 125 10.22 1.82 -0.27
CA GLY A 125 10.84 2.54 0.85
C GLY A 125 9.91 3.48 1.62
N SER A 126 8.59 3.45 1.39
CA SER A 126 7.62 4.37 2.00
C SER A 126 6.53 3.65 2.79
N ALA A 127 6.01 4.26 3.85
CA ALA A 127 4.88 3.69 4.60
C ALA A 127 3.51 4.19 4.12
N THR A 128 3.49 5.19 3.23
CA THR A 128 2.28 5.92 2.83
C THR A 128 2.23 6.16 1.34
N GLY A 129 1.02 6.14 0.78
CA GLY A 129 0.75 6.50 -0.62
C GLY A 129 -0.59 7.21 -0.75
N THR A 130 -0.69 8.10 -1.74
CA THR A 130 -1.89 8.94 -1.95
C THR A 130 -2.36 8.92 -3.40
N ILE A 131 -3.65 9.11 -3.60
CA ILE A 131 -4.25 9.39 -4.91
C ILE A 131 -5.35 10.43 -4.76
N THR A 132 -5.52 11.28 -5.77
CA THR A 132 -6.60 12.26 -5.84
C THR A 132 -7.57 11.87 -6.94
N VAL A 133 -8.86 11.89 -6.64
CA VAL A 133 -9.96 11.63 -7.58
C VAL A 133 -10.94 12.80 -7.58
N ASN A 134 -11.64 12.99 -8.69
CA ASN A 134 -12.70 13.99 -8.79
C ASN A 134 -14.03 13.34 -8.38
N ALA A 135 -14.85 14.08 -7.64
CA ALA A 135 -16.25 13.74 -7.43
C ALA A 135 -17.00 13.80 -8.78
N PRO A 136 -18.05 12.98 -8.96
CA PRO A 136 -19.00 13.16 -10.04
C PRO A 136 -19.58 14.59 -10.04
N ASP A 137 -20.06 15.03 -11.20
CA ASP A 137 -20.47 16.40 -11.46
C ASP A 137 -21.56 16.40 -12.54
N ASP A 138 -22.67 17.10 -12.29
CA ASP A 138 -23.73 17.30 -13.25
C ASP A 138 -24.35 18.72 -13.22
N VAL A 139 -25.19 19.00 -14.22
CA VAL A 139 -25.74 20.34 -14.45
C VAL A 139 -27.01 20.65 -13.65
N PHE A 140 -27.51 19.69 -12.89
CA PHE A 140 -28.77 19.76 -12.16
C PHE A 140 -28.52 20.15 -10.70
N VAL A 141 -29.61 20.54 -10.03
CA VAL A 141 -29.55 20.83 -8.60
C VAL A 141 -29.69 19.54 -7.80
N GLY A 142 -28.99 19.49 -6.67
CA GLY A 142 -28.98 18.35 -5.77
C GLY A 142 -27.81 17.43 -6.06
N GLY A 143 -26.88 17.35 -5.11
CA GLY A 143 -25.61 16.66 -5.28
C GLY A 143 -25.73 15.15 -5.52
N GLN A 144 -24.56 14.50 -5.61
CA GLN A 144 -24.44 13.15 -6.13
C GLN A 144 -24.51 12.07 -5.04
N PRO A 145 -24.69 10.79 -5.44
CA PRO A 145 -24.55 9.68 -4.51
C PRO A 145 -23.25 9.75 -3.70
N THR A 146 -23.34 9.46 -2.40
CA THR A 146 -22.18 9.39 -1.50
C THR A 146 -21.15 8.41 -2.06
N ILE A 147 -19.89 8.86 -2.15
CA ILE A 147 -18.78 8.01 -2.51
C ILE A 147 -18.40 7.19 -1.28
N VAL A 148 -18.43 5.86 -1.42
CA VAL A 148 -18.06 4.91 -0.36
C VAL A 148 -16.92 4.04 -0.87
N ASN A 149 -15.79 4.09 -0.18
CA ASN A 149 -14.61 3.32 -0.55
C ASN A 149 -14.02 2.56 0.63
N LYS A 150 -13.40 1.42 0.34
CA LYS A 150 -12.53 0.67 1.27
C LYS A 150 -11.44 -0.03 0.49
N LEU A 151 -10.44 -0.55 1.19
CA LEU A 151 -9.42 -1.42 0.59
C LEU A 151 -10.06 -2.75 0.16
N GLU A 152 -9.88 -3.11 -1.10
CA GLU A 152 -10.38 -4.36 -1.69
C GLU A 152 -9.25 -5.36 -1.95
N GLY A 153 -8.10 -4.88 -2.41
CA GLY A 153 -6.96 -5.74 -2.74
C GLY A 153 -5.63 -5.01 -2.70
N VAL A 154 -4.56 -5.79 -2.77
CA VAL A 154 -3.18 -5.29 -2.82
C VAL A 154 -2.32 -6.19 -3.69
N THR A 155 -1.40 -5.59 -4.47
CA THR A 155 -0.33 -6.28 -5.18
C THR A 155 1.04 -5.83 -4.71
N GLY A 156 2.05 -6.70 -4.80
CA GLY A 156 3.42 -6.44 -4.35
C GLY A 156 3.68 -6.74 -2.87
N ALA A 157 2.69 -7.27 -2.16
CA ALA A 157 2.77 -7.56 -0.73
C ALA A 157 3.48 -8.88 -0.38
N ASP A 158 3.98 -9.61 -1.38
CA ASP A 158 4.49 -10.98 -1.20
C ASP A 158 5.68 -11.08 -0.24
N ASN A 159 6.42 -9.99 -0.06
CA ASN A 159 7.57 -9.95 0.83
C ASN A 159 7.19 -9.82 2.31
N PHE A 160 5.97 -9.37 2.66
CA PHE A 160 5.54 -9.32 4.05
C PHE A 160 5.23 -10.73 4.57
N GLU A 161 5.55 -11.00 5.84
CA GLU A 161 5.11 -12.22 6.53
C GLU A 161 3.57 -12.27 6.57
N LYS A 162 2.94 -11.14 6.92
CA LYS A 162 1.49 -10.95 6.91
C LYS A 162 1.11 -9.48 6.69
N LEU A 163 0.34 -9.20 5.63
CA LEU A 163 -0.31 -7.91 5.40
C LEU A 163 -1.84 -8.05 5.47
N THR A 164 -2.47 -7.27 6.35
CA THR A 164 -3.92 -7.23 6.54
C THR A 164 -4.48 -5.91 6.04
N LEU A 165 -5.54 -5.98 5.23
CA LEU A 165 -6.27 -4.81 4.76
C LEU A 165 -7.31 -4.37 5.81
N GLY A 166 -7.29 -3.08 6.16
CA GLY A 166 -8.34 -2.45 6.95
C GLY A 166 -9.70 -2.58 6.26
N LYS A 167 -10.74 -2.84 7.04
CA LYS A 167 -12.10 -3.13 6.55
C LYS A 167 -13.05 -1.93 6.65
N GLU A 168 -12.60 -0.86 7.28
CA GLU A 168 -13.41 0.35 7.49
C GLU A 168 -13.69 1.05 6.15
N GLU A 169 -14.92 1.50 6.00
CA GLU A 169 -15.35 2.30 4.86
C GLU A 169 -15.07 3.78 5.12
N VAL A 170 -14.48 4.45 4.13
CA VAL A 170 -14.43 5.91 4.07
C VAL A 170 -15.61 6.41 3.24
N LYS A 171 -16.29 7.45 3.74
CA LYS A 171 -17.50 8.01 3.12
C LYS A 171 -17.31 9.49 2.88
N THR A 172 -17.63 9.92 1.67
CA THR A 172 -17.61 11.34 1.29
C THR A 172 -18.94 11.70 0.67
N GLU A 173 -19.70 12.55 1.34
CA GLU A 173 -20.95 13.12 0.81
C GLU A 173 -20.60 14.11 -0.31
N VAL A 174 -21.28 13.98 -1.45
CA VAL A 174 -21.11 14.87 -2.59
C VAL A 174 -22.26 15.86 -2.58
N THR A 175 -21.94 17.13 -2.36
CA THR A 175 -22.92 18.21 -2.28
C THR A 175 -22.96 18.96 -3.60
N ASP A 176 -24.14 19.43 -3.97
CA ASP A 176 -24.35 20.33 -5.11
C ASP A 176 -23.39 21.52 -5.08
N GLU A 177 -22.81 21.88 -6.23
CA GLU A 177 -22.13 23.16 -6.34
C GLU A 177 -23.18 24.24 -6.12
N PRO A 178 -22.96 25.15 -5.16
CA PRO A 178 -23.94 26.18 -4.90
C PRO A 178 -24.20 27.01 -6.16
N GLY A 179 -25.37 26.80 -6.76
CA GLY A 179 -25.95 27.72 -7.72
C GLY A 179 -26.41 29.00 -7.04
N THR A 180 -25.50 29.80 -6.48
CA THR A 180 -25.83 30.98 -5.66
C THR A 180 -26.20 32.19 -6.51
N GLY A 181 -27.21 32.09 -7.37
CA GLY A 181 -27.63 33.24 -8.18
C GLY A 181 -28.94 33.07 -8.93
N THR A 182 -29.30 34.11 -9.69
CA THR A 182 -30.42 34.04 -10.64
C THR A 182 -29.95 33.27 -11.87
N PRO A 183 -30.74 32.33 -12.43
CA PRO A 183 -30.38 31.66 -13.69
C PRO A 183 -29.93 32.67 -14.75
N GLY A 184 -28.66 32.57 -15.16
CA GLY A 184 -28.03 33.46 -16.14
C GLY A 184 -26.98 34.45 -15.60
N THR A 185 -27.19 35.08 -14.44
CA THR A 185 -26.25 36.09 -13.90
C THR A 185 -25.88 35.83 -12.44
N GLY A 186 -24.59 35.67 -12.16
CA GLY A 186 -24.07 35.44 -10.81
C GLY A 186 -24.41 34.07 -10.23
N ASN A 187 -24.94 33.14 -11.04
CA ASN A 187 -25.09 31.75 -10.65
C ASN A 187 -23.73 31.06 -10.88
N GLU A 188 -23.13 30.58 -9.78
CA GLU A 188 -21.83 29.90 -9.75
C GLU A 188 -21.93 28.39 -10.06
N GLY A 189 -23.14 27.88 -10.23
CA GLY A 189 -23.39 26.52 -10.68
C GLY A 189 -23.23 26.36 -12.19
N ASP A 190 -23.54 25.16 -12.65
CA ASP A 190 -23.24 24.73 -14.01
C ASP A 190 -24.02 25.50 -15.09
N LYS A 191 -23.28 26.20 -15.96
CA LYS A 191 -23.89 27.07 -16.97
C LYS A 191 -24.39 26.29 -18.19
N VAL A 192 -25.70 26.07 -18.25
CA VAL A 192 -26.40 25.59 -19.45
C VAL A 192 -27.00 26.75 -20.25
N THR A 193 -26.72 26.83 -21.56
CA THR A 193 -27.30 27.82 -22.48
C THR A 193 -28.14 27.14 -23.56
N VAL A 194 -29.36 27.63 -23.78
CA VAL A 194 -30.23 27.20 -24.89
C VAL A 194 -30.21 28.27 -25.98
N THR A 195 -29.96 27.87 -27.23
CA THR A 195 -29.89 28.77 -28.39
C THR A 195 -30.84 28.32 -29.48
N ILE A 196 -31.33 29.25 -30.28
CA ILE A 196 -32.14 28.98 -31.47
C ILE A 196 -31.53 29.70 -32.67
N VAL A 197 -31.41 29.00 -33.80
CA VAL A 197 -30.90 29.55 -35.06
C VAL A 197 -31.86 29.22 -36.20
N SER A 198 -32.10 30.17 -37.10
CA SER A 198 -32.88 29.91 -38.32
C SER A 198 -32.12 28.96 -39.24
N ARG A 199 -32.86 28.20 -40.06
CA ARG A 199 -32.28 27.35 -41.11
C ARG A 199 -32.20 28.07 -42.47
N GLY A 200 -32.19 29.41 -42.45
CA GLY A 200 -32.21 30.27 -43.63
C GLY A 200 -33.61 30.81 -43.96
N ASP A 201 -33.64 31.75 -44.91
CA ASP A 201 -34.89 32.33 -45.44
C ASP A 201 -35.59 31.33 -46.35
N VAL A 202 -36.92 31.43 -46.41
CA VAL A 202 -37.78 30.58 -47.24
C VAL A 202 -38.75 31.43 -48.05
N THR A 203 -39.24 30.89 -49.17
CA THR A 203 -40.35 31.49 -49.93
C THR A 203 -41.71 31.18 -49.27
N GLU A 204 -42.78 31.88 -49.65
CA GLU A 204 -44.10 31.75 -49.00
C GLU A 204 -44.73 30.35 -49.11
N ASP A 205 -44.28 29.55 -50.09
CA ASP A 205 -44.69 28.16 -50.32
C ASP A 205 -43.81 27.13 -49.60
N GLN A 206 -42.77 27.57 -48.89
CA GLN A 206 -41.82 26.73 -48.16
C GLN A 206 -42.01 26.86 -46.65
N GLN A 207 -41.86 25.74 -45.92
CA GLN A 207 -42.00 25.74 -44.46
C GLN A 207 -40.72 26.28 -43.80
N PRO A 208 -40.78 27.39 -43.04
CA PRO A 208 -39.63 27.87 -42.29
C PRO A 208 -39.27 26.89 -41.18
N ALA A 209 -37.96 26.77 -40.89
CA ALA A 209 -37.45 25.87 -39.87
C ALA A 209 -36.36 26.53 -39.02
N PHE A 210 -36.27 26.09 -37.78
CA PHE A 210 -35.28 26.52 -36.80
C PHE A 210 -34.56 25.31 -36.22
N THR A 211 -33.38 25.51 -35.66
CA THR A 211 -32.67 24.53 -34.85
C THR A 211 -32.48 25.08 -33.45
N VAL A 212 -32.99 24.34 -32.46
CA VAL A 212 -32.75 24.61 -31.03
C VAL A 212 -31.57 23.75 -30.58
N LYS A 213 -30.63 24.34 -29.84
CA LYS A 213 -29.43 23.66 -29.32
C LYS A 213 -29.26 23.96 -27.83
N VAL A 214 -28.75 22.98 -27.09
CA VAL A 214 -28.27 23.14 -25.71
C VAL A 214 -26.74 23.14 -25.73
N SER A 215 -26.09 23.92 -24.85
CA SER A 215 -24.63 24.07 -24.82
C SER A 215 -23.88 22.82 -24.37
N GLN A 216 -24.54 21.91 -23.67
CA GLN A 216 -23.98 20.65 -23.17
C GLN A 216 -25.04 19.56 -23.11
N LYS A 217 -24.60 18.32 -22.90
CA LYS A 217 -25.51 17.19 -22.65
C LYS A 217 -26.22 17.37 -21.31
N LEU A 218 -27.39 16.76 -21.19
CA LEU A 218 -28.23 16.78 -19.98
C LEU A 218 -28.35 15.35 -19.45
N ASP A 219 -27.21 14.68 -19.31
CA ASP A 219 -27.14 13.31 -18.81
C ASP A 219 -27.50 13.32 -17.31
N HIS A 220 -28.29 12.34 -16.86
CA HIS A 220 -28.82 12.19 -15.49
C HIS A 220 -28.80 10.70 -15.10
#